data_AF-A0A349DWP6-F1
#
_entry.id   AF-A0A349DWP6-F1
#
_cell.length_a   1.000
_cell.length_b   1.000
_cell.length_c   1.000
_cell.angle_alpha   90.00
_cell.angle_beta   90.00
_cell.angle_gamma   90.00
#
_symmetry.space_group_name_H-M   'P 1'
#
loop_
_entity.id
_entity.type
_entity.pdbx_description
1 polymer ?
#
loop_
_entity_poly.entity_id
_entity_poly.type
_entity_poly.pdbx_seq_one_letter_code
_entity_poly.pdbx_strand_id
1 'polypeptide(L)'
;MKYLNKLLVLVALVTIGFASCKKKDEVAPLRDRLIGTWIGDRAVPNITAAGLDLSSLGINEPVNIDTLSMTVNSDGTFTSNVSGQNVNGQWALENNDTQLRLSGFNYNVGIVGGIDFSNVVLPETFNIDQLSETRMVLRTSFEQTLSNVPGLPIPIPVTATIELKLSFNKQ
;
A
#
# COMPACT_ATOMS: atom_id res chain seq x y z
N MET A 1 -64.37 -34.18 -5.87
CA MET A 1 -63.49 -33.00 -5.67
C MET A 1 -62.59 -33.15 -4.42
N LYS A 2 -61.83 -34.25 -4.27
CA LYS A 2 -60.95 -34.48 -3.09
C LYS A 2 -59.45 -34.48 -3.42
N TYR A 3 -59.08 -34.37 -4.70
CA TYR A 3 -57.69 -34.42 -5.17
C TYR A 3 -57.11 -33.06 -5.56
N LEU A 4 -57.95 -32.04 -5.77
CA LEU A 4 -57.49 -30.71 -6.17
C LEU A 4 -56.73 -29.98 -5.04
N ASN A 5 -57.08 -30.27 -3.78
CA ASN A 5 -56.51 -29.58 -2.62
C ASN A 5 -55.11 -30.07 -2.22
N LYS A 6 -54.68 -31.25 -2.72
CA LYS A 6 -53.32 -31.76 -2.47
C LYS A 6 -52.32 -31.33 -3.54
N LEU A 7 -52.80 -31.00 -4.75
CA LEU A 7 -51.94 -30.53 -5.84
C LEU A 7 -51.46 -29.09 -5.61
N LEU A 8 -52.29 -28.25 -4.96
CA LEU A 8 -51.98 -26.85 -4.68
C LEU A 8 -50.88 -26.67 -3.61
N VAL A 9 -50.75 -27.61 -2.66
CA VAL A 9 -49.69 -27.59 -1.64
C VAL A 9 -48.34 -28.01 -2.21
N LEU A 10 -48.33 -28.88 -3.24
CA LEU A 10 -47.07 -29.33 -3.86
C LEU A 10 -46.44 -28.24 -4.75
N VAL A 11 -47.25 -27.40 -5.40
CA VAL A 11 -46.75 -26.29 -6.23
C VAL A 11 -46.19 -25.14 -5.38
N ALA A 12 -46.72 -24.91 -4.18
CA ALA A 12 -46.22 -23.89 -3.26
C ALA A 12 -44.86 -24.23 -2.61
N LEU A 13 -44.49 -25.52 -2.56
CA LEU A 13 -43.21 -25.97 -1.99
C LEU A 13 -42.04 -25.96 -3.00
N VAL A 14 -42.32 -25.88 -4.31
CA VAL A 14 -41.28 -25.90 -5.36
C VAL A 14 -40.80 -24.50 -5.74
N THR A 15 -41.52 -23.43 -5.38
CA THR A 15 -41.10 -22.04 -5.67
C THR A 15 -40.17 -21.43 -4.62
N ILE A 16 -39.89 -22.13 -3.50
CA ILE A 16 -39.01 -21.62 -2.43
C ILE A 16 -37.53 -21.97 -2.70
N GLY A 17 -37.23 -22.78 -3.73
CA GLY A 17 -35.93 -23.41 -3.92
C GLY A 17 -34.84 -22.65 -4.70
N PHE A 18 -35.09 -21.46 -5.26
CA PHE A 18 -34.07 -20.76 -6.07
C PHE A 18 -34.01 -19.24 -5.84
N ALA A 19 -34.30 -18.78 -4.63
CA ALA A 19 -33.61 -17.57 -4.14
C ALA A 19 -32.18 -17.96 -3.74
N SER A 20 -31.41 -18.51 -4.69
CA SER A 20 -29.96 -18.44 -4.63
C SER A 20 -29.63 -16.97 -4.83
N CYS A 21 -29.73 -16.21 -3.73
CA CYS A 21 -29.00 -14.98 -3.56
C CYS A 21 -27.54 -15.37 -3.77
N LYS A 22 -27.06 -15.29 -5.01
CA LYS A 22 -25.68 -14.94 -5.26
C LYS A 22 -25.47 -13.70 -4.40
N LYS A 23 -24.80 -13.88 -3.25
CA LYS A 23 -24.20 -12.76 -2.54
C LYS A 23 -23.38 -12.08 -3.62
N LYS A 24 -23.89 -10.96 -4.11
CA LYS A 24 -23.16 -10.05 -4.98
C LYS A 24 -21.89 -9.81 -4.20
N ASP A 25 -20.74 -10.25 -4.73
CA ASP A 25 -19.45 -10.15 -4.06
C ASP A 25 -19.33 -8.74 -3.48
N GLU A 26 -19.61 -8.64 -2.18
CA GLU A 26 -19.67 -7.37 -1.49
C GLU A 26 -18.20 -7.07 -1.28
N VAL A 27 -17.67 -6.19 -2.13
CA VAL A 27 -16.27 -5.76 -2.05
C VAL A 27 -16.04 -5.38 -0.59
N ALA A 28 -15.17 -6.14 0.08
CA ALA A 28 -14.93 -5.95 1.50
C ALA A 28 -14.59 -4.46 1.74
N PRO A 29 -15.13 -3.85 2.82
CA PRO A 29 -14.78 -2.49 3.21
C PRO A 29 -13.27 -2.27 3.09
N LEU A 30 -12.84 -1.09 2.64
CA LEU A 30 -11.42 -0.80 2.39
C LEU A 30 -10.55 -1.14 3.61
N ARG A 31 -11.09 -0.86 4.80
CA ARG A 31 -10.54 -1.25 6.10
C ARG A 31 -10.23 -2.75 6.21
N ASP A 32 -11.15 -3.61 5.79
CA ASP A 32 -11.02 -5.07 5.92
C ASP A 32 -9.96 -5.61 4.97
N ARG A 33 -9.83 -5.00 3.79
CA ARG A 33 -8.77 -5.35 2.82
C ARG A 33 -7.37 -5.05 3.34
N LEU A 34 -7.20 -3.97 4.11
CA LEU A 34 -5.92 -3.62 4.73
C LEU A 34 -5.46 -4.62 5.80
N ILE A 35 -6.39 -5.25 6.51
CA ILE A 35 -6.04 -6.15 7.62
C ILE A 35 -5.30 -7.38 7.09
N GLY A 36 -4.20 -7.73 7.74
CA GLY A 36 -3.35 -8.88 7.40
C GLY A 36 -1.87 -8.54 7.34
N THR A 37 -1.09 -9.52 6.91
CA THR A 37 0.37 -9.37 6.75
C THR A 37 0.71 -9.04 5.31
N TRP A 38 1.51 -7.99 5.15
CA TRP A 38 1.98 -7.45 3.89
C TRP A 38 3.50 -7.58 3.84
N ILE A 39 4.01 -8.20 2.80
CA ILE A 39 5.44 -8.32 2.53
C ILE A 39 5.81 -7.33 1.44
N GLY A 40 6.87 -6.55 1.66
CA GLY A 40 7.37 -5.62 0.67
C GLY A 40 7.78 -6.34 -0.62
N ASP A 41 7.46 -5.70 -1.74
CA ASP A 41 7.82 -6.16 -3.09
C ASP A 41 8.89 -5.23 -3.66
N ARG A 42 8.52 -3.96 -3.89
CA ARG A 42 9.40 -2.95 -4.47
C ARG A 42 9.18 -1.57 -3.88
N ALA A 43 10.26 -0.81 -3.78
CA ALA A 43 10.22 0.63 -3.65
C ALA A 43 10.68 1.26 -4.97
N VAL A 44 9.88 2.16 -5.53
CA VAL A 44 10.15 2.85 -6.78
C VAL A 44 10.21 4.35 -6.50
N PRO A 45 11.40 4.96 -6.49
CA PRO A 45 11.53 6.39 -6.39
C PRO A 45 11.35 7.06 -7.76
N ASN A 46 10.79 8.26 -7.75
CA ASN A 46 10.77 9.17 -8.88
C ASN A 46 11.26 10.53 -8.39
N ILE A 47 12.47 10.89 -8.82
CA ILE A 47 13.21 12.03 -8.31
C ILE A 47 13.22 13.13 -9.36
N THR A 48 12.75 14.31 -8.95
CA THR A 48 12.78 15.52 -9.77
C THR A 48 13.53 16.63 -9.03
N ALA A 49 14.38 17.37 -9.74
CA ALA A 49 15.15 18.46 -9.15
C ALA A 49 15.27 19.61 -10.14
N ALA A 50 15.05 20.85 -9.68
CA ALA A 50 15.04 22.04 -10.53
C ALA A 50 14.13 21.91 -11.78
N GLY A 51 13.02 21.17 -11.66
CA GLY A 51 12.09 20.88 -12.76
C GLY A 51 12.57 19.84 -13.77
N LEU A 52 13.72 19.19 -13.54
CA LEU A 52 14.26 18.12 -14.36
C LEU A 52 13.94 16.76 -13.75
N ASP A 53 13.49 15.83 -14.58
CA ASP A 53 13.43 14.41 -14.24
C ASP A 53 14.85 13.84 -14.27
N LEU A 54 15.27 13.28 -13.13
CA LEU A 54 16.59 12.70 -12.96
C LEU A 54 16.63 11.20 -13.27
N SER A 55 15.53 10.60 -13.75
CA SER A 55 15.43 9.18 -14.14
C SER A 55 16.59 8.71 -15.02
N SER A 56 17.06 9.56 -15.94
CA SER A 56 18.17 9.28 -16.85
C SER A 56 19.53 9.02 -16.16
N LEU A 57 19.66 9.36 -14.87
CA LEU A 57 20.86 9.12 -14.06
C LEU A 57 20.85 7.74 -13.38
N GLY A 58 19.83 6.91 -13.62
CA GLY A 58 19.69 5.59 -12.96
C GLY A 58 19.28 5.68 -11.49
N ILE A 59 18.84 6.85 -11.03
CA ILE A 59 18.47 7.10 -9.63
C ILE A 59 17.01 6.74 -9.31
N ASN A 60 16.22 6.40 -10.33
CA ASN A 60 14.82 5.98 -10.21
C ASN A 60 14.67 4.44 -10.37
N GLU A 61 15.77 3.68 -10.26
CA GLU A 61 15.71 2.22 -10.38
C GLU A 61 14.95 1.61 -9.19
N PRO A 62 13.99 0.69 -9.43
CA PRO A 62 13.30 -0.01 -8.36
C PRO A 62 14.25 -0.80 -7.47
N VAL A 63 14.03 -0.74 -6.16
CA VAL A 63 14.74 -1.59 -5.18
C VAL A 63 13.77 -2.60 -4.57
N ASN A 64 14.27 -3.82 -4.36
CA ASN A 64 13.50 -4.86 -3.68
C ASN A 64 13.44 -4.55 -2.18
N ILE A 65 12.29 -4.80 -1.57
CA ILE A 65 12.02 -4.54 -0.15
C ILE A 65 11.39 -5.76 0.53
N ASP A 66 11.79 -6.96 0.12
CA ASP A 66 11.31 -8.24 0.65
C ASP A 66 11.65 -8.48 2.12
N THR A 67 12.61 -7.72 2.66
CA THR A 67 12.95 -7.69 4.10
C THR A 67 12.06 -6.76 4.93
N LEU A 68 11.17 -6.00 4.28
CA LEU A 68 10.14 -5.20 4.94
C LEU A 68 8.86 -6.02 5.02
N SER A 69 8.28 -6.13 6.22
CA SER A 69 6.92 -6.65 6.39
C SER A 69 6.11 -5.77 7.32
N MET A 70 4.79 -5.82 7.16
CA MET A 70 3.83 -5.07 7.96
C MET A 70 2.59 -5.90 8.24
N THR A 71 2.28 -6.12 9.51
CA THR A 71 1.01 -6.72 9.93
C THR A 71 0.09 -5.63 10.42
N VAL A 72 -1.04 -5.44 9.73
CA VAL A 72 -2.07 -4.46 10.05
C VAL A 72 -3.20 -5.17 10.80
N ASN A 73 -3.50 -4.72 12.02
CA ASN A 73 -4.50 -5.33 12.89
C ASN A 73 -5.83 -4.55 12.84
N SER A 74 -6.94 -5.23 13.09
CA SER A 74 -8.29 -4.64 13.06
C SER A 74 -8.53 -3.54 14.11
N ASP A 75 -7.74 -3.56 15.19
CA ASP A 75 -7.82 -2.65 16.35
C ASP A 75 -7.17 -1.28 16.12
N GLY A 76 -6.62 -1.02 14.93
CA GLY A 76 -5.94 0.24 14.62
C GLY A 76 -4.43 0.22 14.89
N THR A 77 -3.87 -0.92 15.33
CA THR A 77 -2.43 -1.09 15.50
C THR A 77 -1.79 -1.76 14.28
N PHE A 78 -0.50 -1.53 14.08
CA PHE A 78 0.30 -2.34 13.16
C PHE A 78 1.67 -2.65 13.76
N THR A 79 2.30 -3.72 13.28
CA THR A 79 3.70 -4.03 13.53
C THR A 79 4.42 -4.06 12.19
N SER A 80 5.53 -3.35 12.06
CA SER A 80 6.42 -3.46 10.90
C SER A 80 7.74 -4.08 11.29
N ASN A 81 8.26 -5.01 10.47
CA ASN A 81 9.62 -5.52 10.58
C ASN A 81 10.45 -4.94 9.44
N VAL A 82 11.59 -4.35 9.75
CA VAL A 82 12.60 -3.94 8.75
C VAL A 82 13.91 -4.62 9.11
N SER A 83 14.33 -5.59 8.28
CA SER A 83 15.61 -6.29 8.47
C SER A 83 15.79 -6.87 9.88
N GLY A 84 14.73 -7.43 10.46
CA GLY A 84 14.74 -8.04 11.79
C GLY A 84 14.42 -7.10 12.95
N GLN A 85 14.28 -5.80 12.71
CA GLN A 85 13.87 -4.84 13.74
C GLN A 85 12.36 -4.61 13.68
N ASN A 86 11.66 -4.87 14.80
CA ASN A 86 10.23 -4.64 14.91
C ASN A 86 9.94 -3.25 15.45
N VAL A 87 8.97 -2.58 14.83
CA VAL A 87 8.40 -1.32 15.28
C VAL A 87 6.88 -1.48 15.36
N ASN A 88 6.29 -1.01 16.45
CA ASN A 88 4.84 -0.97 16.62
C ASN A 88 4.35 0.44 16.39
N GLY A 89 3.21 0.57 15.73
CA GLY A 89 2.61 1.86 15.41
C GLY A 89 1.09 1.83 15.39
N GLN A 90 0.51 2.95 14.99
CA GLN A 90 -0.93 3.12 14.83
C GLN A 90 -1.24 3.42 13.36
N TRP A 91 -2.33 2.88 12.85
CA TRP A 91 -2.79 3.19 11.50
C TRP A 91 -4.20 3.78 11.50
N ALA A 92 -4.45 4.65 10.53
CA ALA A 92 -5.76 5.22 10.30
C ALA A 92 -5.97 5.46 8.80
N LEU A 93 -7.21 5.29 8.36
CA LEU A 93 -7.64 5.77 7.06
C LEU A 93 -8.00 7.25 7.18
N GLU A 94 -7.53 8.04 6.23
CA GLU A 94 -7.75 9.48 6.15
C GLU A 94 -8.28 9.87 4.77
N ASN A 95 -8.77 11.11 4.68
CA ASN A 95 -9.23 11.71 3.43
C ASN A 95 -10.20 10.80 2.65
N ASN A 96 -11.32 10.41 3.28
CA ASN A 96 -12.33 9.51 2.72
C ASN A 96 -11.73 8.17 2.24
N ASP A 97 -10.88 7.56 3.07
CA ASP A 97 -10.23 6.27 2.82
C ASP A 97 -9.28 6.23 1.61
N THR A 98 -8.82 7.38 1.13
CA THR A 98 -7.82 7.48 0.05
C THR A 98 -6.39 7.56 0.56
N GLN A 99 -6.22 7.80 1.86
CA GLN A 99 -4.94 7.92 2.52
C GLN A 99 -4.83 6.94 3.68
N LEU A 100 -3.62 6.40 3.87
CA LEU A 100 -3.25 5.57 5.00
C LEU A 100 -2.19 6.33 5.81
N ARG A 101 -2.53 6.69 7.04
CA ARG A 101 -1.56 7.18 8.02
C ARG A 101 -0.97 6.01 8.77
N LEU A 102 0.35 5.94 8.87
CA LEU A 102 1.13 4.92 9.58
C LEU A 102 2.06 5.60 10.60
N SER A 103 1.52 5.95 11.76
CA SER A 103 2.29 6.65 12.79
C SER A 103 3.28 5.72 13.47
N GLY A 104 4.56 6.12 13.47
CA GLY A 104 5.68 5.29 13.92
C GLY A 104 6.24 4.34 12.86
N PHE A 105 5.77 4.39 11.60
CA PHE A 105 6.38 3.62 10.52
C PHE A 105 7.77 4.16 10.20
N ASN A 106 8.78 3.31 10.32
CA ASN A 106 10.17 3.68 10.09
C ASN A 106 10.77 2.73 9.06
N TYR A 107 10.60 3.08 7.79
CA TYR A 107 11.27 2.43 6.68
C TYR A 107 12.39 3.33 6.15
N ASN A 108 13.58 2.75 6.06
CA ASN A 108 14.74 3.40 5.49
C ASN A 108 14.91 2.93 4.04
N VAL A 109 14.82 3.86 3.10
CA VAL A 109 14.94 3.60 1.65
C VAL A 109 16.36 3.13 1.28
N GLY A 110 17.38 3.52 2.06
CA GLY A 110 18.77 3.18 1.82
C GLY A 110 19.36 3.95 0.64
N ILE A 111 20.26 3.31 -0.12
CA ILE A 111 20.93 3.92 -1.27
C ILE A 111 20.22 3.47 -2.55
N VAL A 112 19.73 4.42 -3.37
CA VAL A 112 19.14 4.13 -4.69
C VAL A 112 19.87 4.90 -5.77
N GLY A 113 20.36 4.19 -6.80
CA GLY A 113 21.15 4.75 -7.89
C GLY A 113 22.35 5.61 -7.46
N GLY A 114 22.96 5.28 -6.32
CA GLY A 114 24.11 6.01 -5.78
C GLY A 114 23.73 7.26 -4.95
N ILE A 115 22.45 7.53 -4.76
CA ILE A 115 21.96 8.56 -3.84
C ILE A 115 21.57 7.92 -2.51
N ASP A 116 22.09 8.48 -1.42
CA ASP A 116 21.83 8.01 -0.07
C ASP A 116 20.58 8.67 0.53
N PHE A 117 19.53 7.87 0.73
CA PHE A 117 18.29 8.25 1.42
C PHE A 117 18.25 7.77 2.86
N SER A 118 19.38 7.32 3.43
CA SER A 118 19.40 6.69 4.75
C SER A 118 18.98 7.60 5.89
N ASN A 119 19.03 8.91 5.69
CA ASN A 119 18.63 9.91 6.69
C ASN A 119 17.27 10.56 6.39
N VAL A 120 16.55 10.06 5.37
CA VAL A 120 15.22 10.56 5.03
C VAL A 120 14.22 10.10 6.08
N VAL A 121 13.45 11.05 6.60
CA VAL A 121 12.25 10.75 7.39
C VAL A 121 11.07 10.76 6.42
N LEU A 122 10.49 9.59 6.17
CA LEU A 122 9.30 9.49 5.33
C LEU A 122 8.10 10.13 6.05
N PRO A 123 7.19 10.80 5.31
CA PRO A 123 5.91 11.23 5.85
C PRO A 123 5.12 10.03 6.40
N GLU A 124 4.37 10.25 7.48
CA GLU A 124 3.53 9.19 8.06
C GLU A 124 2.28 8.89 7.24
N THR A 125 1.82 9.84 6.41
CA THR A 125 0.63 9.69 5.58
C THR A 125 1.01 9.35 4.13
N PHE A 126 0.40 8.29 3.62
CA PHE A 126 0.59 7.78 2.27
C PHE A 126 -0.74 7.83 1.52
N ASN A 127 -0.69 8.19 0.24
CA ASN A 127 -1.81 7.97 -0.66
C ASN A 127 -1.89 6.47 -1.00
N ILE A 128 -3.12 5.94 -1.05
CA ILE A 128 -3.38 4.56 -1.45
C ILE A 128 -3.59 4.56 -2.98
N ASP A 129 -2.55 4.22 -3.73
CA ASP A 129 -2.63 4.12 -5.19
C ASP A 129 -3.33 2.83 -5.63
N GLN A 130 -3.17 1.74 -4.85
CA GLN A 130 -3.83 0.46 -5.09
C GLN A 130 -4.07 -0.27 -3.77
N LEU A 131 -5.25 -0.88 -3.61
CA LEU A 131 -5.52 -1.82 -2.53
C LEU A 131 -6.50 -2.91 -2.99
N SER A 132 -6.05 -4.15 -2.92
CA SER A 132 -6.78 -5.37 -3.30
C SER A 132 -6.55 -6.47 -2.26
N GLU A 133 -7.14 -7.65 -2.46
CA GLU A 133 -6.93 -8.80 -1.57
C GLU A 133 -5.49 -9.29 -1.54
N THR A 134 -4.67 -8.99 -2.56
CA THR A 134 -3.31 -9.53 -2.68
C THR A 134 -2.23 -8.48 -2.81
N ARG A 135 -2.58 -7.22 -3.09
CA ARG A 135 -1.62 -6.16 -3.38
C ARG A 135 -2.03 -4.82 -2.79
N MET A 136 -1.07 -4.14 -2.19
CA MET A 136 -1.17 -2.76 -1.69
C MET A 136 -0.05 -1.94 -2.33
N VAL A 137 -0.37 -0.74 -2.81
CA VAL A 137 0.61 0.25 -3.30
C VAL A 137 0.34 1.57 -2.60
N LEU A 138 1.35 2.01 -1.86
CA LEU A 138 1.36 3.26 -1.11
C LEU A 138 2.28 4.24 -1.80
N ARG A 139 1.87 5.51 -1.86
CA ARG A 139 2.67 6.59 -2.44
C ARG A 139 2.82 7.73 -1.45
N THR A 140 4.04 8.23 -1.33
CA THR A 140 4.33 9.46 -0.59
C THR A 140 5.20 10.39 -1.42
N SER A 141 5.22 11.67 -1.06
CA SER A 141 6.07 12.68 -1.70
C SER A 141 6.66 13.58 -0.65
N PHE A 142 7.96 13.85 -0.76
CA PHE A 142 8.68 14.72 0.17
C PHE A 142 9.84 15.41 -0.54
N GLU A 143 10.33 16.48 0.07
CA GLU A 143 11.53 17.17 -0.41
C GLU A 143 12.76 16.68 0.37
N GLN A 144 13.88 16.52 -0.34
CA GLN A 144 15.16 16.19 0.27
C GLN A 144 16.26 16.97 -0.43
N THR A 145 17.21 17.47 0.36
CA THR A 145 18.46 18.00 -0.19
C THR A 145 19.39 16.84 -0.50
N LEU A 146 19.67 16.66 -1.78
CA LEU A 146 20.59 15.65 -2.29
C LEU A 146 22.00 16.24 -2.34
N SER A 147 22.94 15.53 -1.75
CA SER A 147 24.37 15.79 -1.90
C SER A 147 24.97 14.75 -2.84
N ASN A 148 25.97 15.14 -3.64
CA ASN A 148 26.69 14.23 -4.55
C ASN A 148 25.82 13.53 -5.60
N VAL A 149 24.91 14.28 -6.25
CA VAL A 149 24.11 13.74 -7.36
C VAL A 149 25.05 13.24 -8.49
N PRO A 150 24.97 11.96 -8.89
CA PRO A 150 25.81 11.42 -9.97
C PRO A 150 25.66 12.23 -11.26
N GLY A 151 26.79 12.50 -11.94
CA GLY A 151 26.79 13.23 -13.21
C GLY A 151 26.88 14.75 -13.10
N LEU A 152 26.83 15.34 -11.89
CA LEU A 152 27.15 16.76 -11.70
C LEU A 152 28.65 16.97 -11.46
N PRO A 153 29.30 17.93 -12.16
CA PRO A 153 30.75 18.15 -12.10
C PRO A 153 31.24 18.72 -10.75
N ILE A 154 30.34 19.26 -9.93
CA ILE A 154 30.63 19.80 -8.60
C ILE A 154 29.52 19.30 -7.65
N PRO A 155 29.85 18.85 -6.43
CA PRO A 155 28.86 18.47 -5.42
C PRO A 155 28.15 19.72 -4.89
N ILE A 156 27.17 20.20 -5.65
CA ILE A 156 26.27 21.27 -5.24
C ILE A 156 25.03 20.60 -4.62
N PRO A 157 24.64 20.96 -3.39
CA PRO A 157 23.39 20.48 -2.80
C PRO A 157 22.21 20.93 -3.67
N VAL A 158 21.35 19.98 -4.03
CA VAL A 158 20.14 20.29 -4.81
C VAL A 158 18.91 19.81 -4.04
N THR A 159 17.94 20.69 -3.85
CA THR A 159 16.62 20.29 -3.33
C THR A 159 15.86 19.56 -4.42
N ALA A 160 15.54 18.31 -4.15
CA ALA A 160 14.77 17.45 -5.03
C ALA A 160 13.42 17.10 -4.40
N THR A 161 12.39 17.01 -5.23
CA THR A 161 11.12 16.39 -4.87
C THR A 161 11.20 14.91 -5.22
N ILE A 162 10.96 14.07 -4.22
CA ILE A 162 10.99 12.62 -4.34
C ILE A 162 9.57 12.11 -4.15
N GLU A 163 9.02 11.50 -5.19
CA GLU A 163 7.84 10.65 -5.06
C GLU A 163 8.33 9.21 -4.84
N LEU A 164 7.85 8.55 -3.79
CA LEU A 164 8.20 7.17 -3.47
C LEU A 164 6.95 6.31 -3.50
N LYS A 165 6.99 5.23 -4.30
CA LYS A 165 5.95 4.20 -4.33
C LYS A 165 6.47 2.93 -3.67
N LEU A 166 5.75 2.48 -2.66
CA LEU A 166 6.02 1.22 -1.95
C LEU A 166 4.92 0.23 -2.33
N SER A 167 5.30 -0.91 -2.91
CA SER A 167 4.36 -1.99 -3.19
C SER A 167 4.57 -3.16 -2.25
N PHE A 168 3.48 -3.77 -1.84
CA PHE A 168 3.44 -4.91 -0.95
C PHE A 168 2.51 -5.98 -1.51
N ASN A 169 2.85 -7.24 -1.24
CA ASN A 169 2.02 -8.40 -1.52
C ASN A 169 1.49 -8.97 -0.20
N LYS A 170 0.23 -9.38 -0.18
CA LYS A 170 -0.39 -10.00 1.00
C LYS A 170 0.14 -11.43 1.17
N GLN A 171 0.40 -11.82 2.41
CA GLN A 171 0.81 -13.18 2.78
C GLN A 171 -0.39 -14.09 3.00
#